data_AF-M2Q2Y0-F1
#
_entry.id   AF-M2Q2Y0-F1
#
_cell.length_a   1.000
_cell.length_b   1.000
_cell.length_c   1.000
_cell.angle_alpha   90.00
_cell.angle_beta   90.00
_cell.angle_gamma   90.00
#
_symmetry.space_group_name_H-M   'P 1'
#
loop_
_entity.id
_entity.type
_entity.pdbx_description
1 polymer ?
#
loop_
_entity_poly.entity_id
_entity_poly.type
_entity_poly.pdbx_seq_one_letter_code
_entity_poly.pdbx_strand_id
1 'polypeptide(L)'
;MDNKHLKKSMNTVKRNDRKSKLMIILSYLIIWVFSMIVFWFFTSDTDVLGFCLLYLWIIFPVTSFVLSVIIGKNDYWGHKKWLVSLFFGIMYMLAEYGTFSMANNISSKHLNEPEWGMILIMGSISIIGLFIGDFFYRMRNKTDNF
;
A
#
# COMPACT_ATOMS: atom_id res chain seq x y z
N MET A 1 13.75 28.79 -29.08
CA MET A 1 12.94 27.80 -28.34
C MET A 1 12.05 28.55 -27.36
N ASP A 2 10.72 28.53 -27.56
CA ASP A 2 9.78 29.39 -26.84
C ASP A 2 9.52 28.95 -25.40
N ASN A 3 9.57 29.91 -24.46
CA ASN A 3 9.22 29.73 -23.04
C ASN A 3 7.84 29.08 -22.82
N LYS A 4 6.91 29.25 -23.78
CA LYS A 4 5.56 28.66 -23.76
C LYS A 4 5.60 27.13 -23.92
N HIS A 5 6.50 26.60 -24.75
CA HIS A 5 6.66 25.15 -24.94
C HIS A 5 7.28 24.49 -23.69
N LEU A 6 8.28 25.13 -23.07
CA LEU A 6 8.88 24.67 -21.81
C LEU A 6 7.86 24.66 -20.66
N LYS A 7 7.05 25.72 -20.54
CA LYS A 7 6.01 25.78 -19.49
C LYS A 7 4.93 24.72 -19.69
N LYS A 8 4.54 24.43 -20.95
CA LYS A 8 3.56 23.38 -21.28
C LYS A 8 4.11 21.97 -21.02
N SER A 9 5.37 21.70 -21.37
CA SER A 9 6.00 20.39 -21.12
C SER A 9 6.20 20.15 -19.62
N MET A 10 6.73 21.14 -18.88
CA MET A 10 6.87 21.06 -17.41
C MET A 10 5.54 20.79 -16.70
N ASN A 11 4.49 21.51 -17.09
CA ASN A 11 3.15 21.31 -16.51
C ASN A 11 2.60 19.91 -16.81
N THR A 12 2.90 19.35 -17.98
CA THR A 12 2.46 18.00 -18.37
C THR A 12 3.18 16.91 -17.57
N VAL A 13 4.51 17.03 -17.39
CA VAL A 13 5.31 16.08 -16.60
C VAL A 13 4.88 16.08 -15.14
N LYS A 14 4.78 17.26 -14.51
CA LYS A 14 4.34 17.38 -13.10
C LYS A 14 2.92 16.84 -12.87
N ARG A 15 2.02 17.03 -13.85
CA ARG A 15 0.67 16.48 -13.81
C ARG A 15 0.69 14.95 -13.89
N ASN A 16 1.55 14.38 -14.73
CA ASN A 16 1.62 12.93 -14.88
C ASN A 16 2.19 12.25 -13.63
N ASP A 17 3.24 12.82 -13.03
CA ASP A 17 3.81 12.36 -11.75
C ASP A 17 2.77 12.36 -10.62
N ARG A 18 2.01 13.47 -10.46
CA ARG A 18 0.93 13.55 -9.47
C ARG A 18 -0.16 12.51 -9.71
N LYS A 19 -0.51 12.24 -10.98
CA LYS A 19 -1.48 11.21 -11.34
C LYS A 19 -1.00 9.81 -10.99
N SER A 20 0.25 9.46 -11.29
CA SER A 20 0.83 8.15 -10.94
C SER A 20 0.84 7.91 -9.43
N LYS A 21 1.22 8.93 -8.65
CA LYS A 21 1.16 8.91 -7.18
C LYS A 21 -0.26 8.66 -6.64
N LEU A 22 -1.25 9.36 -7.18
CA LEU A 22 -2.66 9.14 -6.81
C LEU A 22 -3.16 7.77 -7.23
N MET A 23 -2.76 7.29 -8.40
CA MET A 23 -3.17 5.99 -8.92
C MET A 23 -2.69 4.84 -8.02
N ILE A 24 -1.49 4.93 -7.44
CA ILE A 24 -0.97 3.97 -6.47
C ILE A 24 -1.83 3.91 -5.20
N ILE A 25 -2.20 5.08 -4.66
CA ILE A 25 -3.03 5.15 -3.45
C ILE A 25 -4.43 4.59 -3.76
N LEU A 26 -5.02 5.00 -4.89
CA LEU A 26 -6.33 4.53 -5.33
C LEU A 26 -6.34 3.02 -5.57
N SER A 27 -5.33 2.45 -6.23
CA SER A 27 -5.28 1.02 -6.49
C SER A 27 -5.21 0.22 -5.19
N TYR A 28 -4.42 0.69 -4.22
CA TYR A 28 -4.36 0.06 -2.90
C TYR A 28 -5.71 0.16 -2.17
N LEU A 29 -6.34 1.34 -2.16
CA LEU A 29 -7.64 1.54 -1.50
C LEU A 29 -8.76 0.72 -2.14
N ILE A 30 -8.74 0.54 -3.47
CA ILE A 30 -9.71 -0.32 -4.16
C ILE A 30 -9.57 -1.76 -3.68
N ILE A 31 -8.34 -2.30 -3.60
CA ILE A 31 -8.08 -3.65 -3.10
C ILE A 31 -8.52 -3.77 -1.63
N TRP A 32 -8.21 -2.75 -0.83
CA TRP A 32 -8.56 -2.70 0.58
C TRP A 32 -10.08 -2.72 0.79
N VAL A 33 -10.83 -1.84 0.13
CA VAL A 33 -12.31 -1.79 0.22
C VAL A 33 -12.94 -3.05 -0.38
N PHE A 34 -12.40 -3.55 -1.49
CA PHE A 34 -12.89 -4.78 -2.10
C PHE A 34 -12.76 -5.96 -1.15
N SER A 35 -11.65 -6.08 -0.41
CA SER A 35 -11.48 -7.12 0.61
C SER A 35 -12.56 -7.04 1.70
N MET A 36 -12.92 -5.83 2.15
CA MET A 36 -13.98 -5.61 3.14
C MET A 36 -15.34 -6.06 2.63
N ILE A 37 -15.67 -5.71 1.38
CA ILE A 37 -16.92 -6.13 0.75
C ILE A 37 -16.96 -7.64 0.62
N VAL A 38 -15.88 -8.27 0.16
CA VAL A 38 -15.80 -9.73 0.01
C VAL A 38 -15.98 -10.42 1.37
N PHE A 39 -15.36 -9.90 2.43
CA PHE A 39 -15.53 -10.44 3.78
C PHE A 39 -17.00 -10.38 4.22
N TRP A 40 -17.58 -9.19 4.25
CA TRP A 40 -18.90 -8.99 4.86
C TRP A 40 -20.07 -9.56 4.05
N PHE A 41 -19.96 -9.65 2.72
CA PHE A 41 -21.05 -10.13 1.88
C PHE A 41 -20.93 -11.58 1.46
N PHE A 42 -19.72 -12.15 1.45
CA PHE A 42 -19.46 -13.46 0.85
C PHE A 42 -18.76 -14.45 1.77
N THR A 43 -18.25 -14.05 2.94
CA THR A 43 -17.53 -14.96 3.85
C THR A 43 -18.48 -15.44 4.95
N SER A 44 -18.67 -16.77 5.00
CA SER A 44 -19.35 -17.45 6.12
C SER A 44 -18.33 -17.98 7.12
N ASP A 45 -18.76 -18.41 8.31
CA ASP A 45 -17.87 -18.92 9.38
C ASP A 45 -16.89 -20.01 8.93
N THR A 46 -17.29 -20.86 7.99
CA THR A 46 -16.44 -21.92 7.40
C THR A 46 -15.32 -21.40 6.51
N ASP A 47 -15.52 -20.20 5.93
CA ASP A 47 -14.65 -19.64 4.89
C ASP A 47 -13.69 -18.58 5.45
N VAL A 48 -13.92 -18.14 6.69
CA VAL A 48 -13.14 -17.13 7.43
C VAL A 48 -11.64 -17.43 7.39
N LEU A 49 -11.24 -18.68 7.61
CA LEU A 49 -9.83 -19.09 7.58
C LEU A 49 -9.22 -18.95 6.18
N GLY A 50 -9.97 -19.33 5.14
CA GLY A 50 -9.53 -19.20 3.75
C GLY A 50 -9.39 -17.74 3.33
N PHE A 51 -10.35 -16.90 3.71
CA PHE A 51 -10.27 -15.46 3.49
C PHE A 51 -9.04 -14.84 4.19
N CYS A 52 -8.79 -15.20 5.45
CA CYS A 52 -7.64 -14.71 6.22
C CYS A 52 -6.30 -14.99 5.52
N LEU A 53 -6.07 -16.25 5.14
CA LEU A 53 -4.84 -16.66 4.46
C LEU A 53 -4.68 -15.94 3.11
N LEU A 54 -5.73 -15.89 2.30
CA LEU A 54 -5.64 -15.30 0.97
C LEU A 54 -5.49 -13.78 1.02
N TYR A 55 -6.36 -13.08 1.74
CA TYR A 55 -6.35 -11.62 1.74
C TYR A 55 -5.24 -11.07 2.63
N LEU A 56 -5.18 -11.47 3.91
CA LEU A 56 -4.23 -10.89 4.85
C LEU A 56 -2.80 -11.38 4.64
N TRP A 57 -2.58 -12.62 4.23
CA TRP A 57 -1.20 -13.17 4.15
C TRP A 57 -0.63 -13.24 2.74
N ILE A 58 -1.46 -13.14 1.70
CA ILE A 58 -0.99 -13.18 0.31
C ILE A 58 -1.26 -11.85 -0.39
N ILE A 59 -2.52 -11.45 -0.56
CA ILE A 59 -2.88 -10.29 -1.37
C ILE A 59 -2.32 -9.00 -0.76
N PHE A 60 -2.56 -8.73 0.52
CA PHE A 60 -2.03 -7.52 1.16
C PHE A 60 -0.50 -7.46 1.17
N PRO A 61 0.23 -8.51 1.58
CA PRO A 61 1.70 -8.51 1.54
C PRO A 61 2.27 -8.31 0.15
N VAL A 62 1.75 -9.03 -0.85
CA VAL A 62 2.21 -8.92 -2.24
C VAL A 62 1.93 -7.53 -2.79
N THR A 63 0.72 -6.99 -2.59
CA THR A 63 0.34 -5.68 -3.12
C THR A 63 1.13 -4.55 -2.45
N SER A 64 1.25 -4.55 -1.12
CA SER A 64 2.07 -3.58 -0.39
C SER A 64 3.54 -3.66 -0.76
N PHE A 65 4.09 -4.87 -0.96
CA PHE A 65 5.46 -5.04 -1.42
C PHE A 65 5.68 -4.46 -2.82
N VAL A 66 4.85 -4.84 -3.80
CA VAL A 66 4.97 -4.38 -5.19
C VAL A 66 4.84 -2.86 -5.28
N LEU A 67 3.84 -2.28 -4.61
CA LEU A 67 3.65 -0.82 -4.60
C LEU A 67 4.82 -0.12 -3.92
N SER A 68 5.37 -0.69 -2.83
CA SER A 68 6.57 -0.14 -2.17
C SER A 68 7.79 -0.14 -3.10
N VAL A 69 8.01 -1.22 -3.86
CA VAL A 69 9.09 -1.27 -4.87
C VAL A 69 8.89 -0.21 -5.94
N ILE A 70 7.67 -0.04 -6.46
CA ILE A 70 7.35 0.98 -7.46
C ILE A 70 7.59 2.39 -6.92
N ILE A 71 7.19 2.67 -5.68
CA ILE A 71 7.41 3.96 -5.02
C ILE A 71 8.91 4.23 -4.86
N GLY A 72 9.68 3.25 -4.39
CA GLY A 72 11.13 3.37 -4.23
C GLY A 72 11.84 3.60 -5.57
N LYS A 73 11.51 2.83 -6.60
CA LYS A 73 12.14 2.89 -7.94
C LYS A 73 11.92 4.21 -8.66
N ASN A 74 10.80 4.87 -8.39
CA ASN A 74 10.47 6.16 -8.97
C ASN A 74 10.76 7.36 -8.05
N ASP A 75 11.33 7.10 -6.86
CA ASP A 75 11.55 8.09 -5.79
C ASP A 75 10.32 8.97 -5.52
N TYR A 76 9.14 8.33 -5.55
CA TYR A 76 7.90 9.05 -5.30
C TYR A 76 7.89 9.59 -3.87
N TRP A 77 7.65 10.90 -3.74
CA TRP A 77 7.68 11.65 -2.48
C TRP A 77 9.07 11.83 -1.82
N GLY A 78 10.17 11.48 -2.50
CA GLY A 78 11.53 11.70 -2.01
C GLY A 78 11.73 11.12 -0.61
N HIS A 79 12.23 11.92 0.34
CA HIS A 79 12.41 11.50 1.73
C HIS A 79 11.11 11.09 2.44
N LYS A 80 9.94 11.59 2.02
CA LYS A 80 8.65 11.24 2.67
C LYS A 80 8.15 9.84 2.29
N LYS A 81 8.80 9.16 1.34
CA LYS A 81 8.41 7.81 0.91
C LYS A 81 8.44 6.77 2.02
N TRP A 82 9.30 6.96 3.02
CA TRP A 82 9.38 6.06 4.18
C TRP A 82 8.12 6.06 5.05
N LEU A 83 7.34 7.16 5.04
CA LEU A 83 6.06 7.21 5.74
C LEU A 83 5.00 6.29 5.10
N VAL A 84 5.21 5.86 3.85
CA VAL A 84 4.28 4.93 3.17
C VAL A 84 4.26 3.57 3.86
N SER A 85 5.37 3.12 4.46
CA SER A 85 5.38 1.86 5.20
C SER A 85 4.50 1.90 6.44
N LEU A 86 4.47 3.03 7.13
CA LEU A 86 3.55 3.24 8.25
C LEU A 86 2.10 3.23 7.76
N PHE A 87 1.82 3.89 6.64
CA PHE A 87 0.49 3.88 6.03
C PHE A 87 0.00 2.46 5.71
N PHE A 88 0.82 1.64 5.03
CA PHE A 88 0.46 0.25 4.74
C PHE A 88 0.29 -0.60 6.00
N GLY A 89 1.14 -0.38 7.02
CA GLY A 89 1.00 -1.03 8.33
C GLY A 89 -0.35 -0.74 8.99
N ILE A 90 -0.72 0.55 9.08
CA ILE A 90 -1.99 0.97 9.68
C ILE A 90 -3.17 0.41 8.89
N MET A 91 -3.12 0.47 7.56
CA MET A 91 -4.20 -0.05 6.71
C MET A 91 -4.34 -1.56 6.85
N TYR A 92 -3.24 -2.30 7.00
CA TYR A 92 -3.27 -3.73 7.23
C TYR A 92 -3.91 -4.10 8.58
N MET A 93 -3.52 -3.40 9.65
CA MET A 93 -4.16 -3.55 10.96
C MET A 93 -5.66 -3.23 10.89
N LEU A 94 -6.04 -2.14 10.21
CA LEU A 94 -7.45 -1.79 10.01
C LEU A 94 -8.19 -2.84 9.16
N ALA A 95 -7.49 -3.53 8.27
CA ALA A 95 -8.08 -4.58 7.45
C ALA A 95 -8.49 -5.78 8.31
N GLU A 96 -7.60 -6.24 9.19
CA GLU A 96 -7.91 -7.30 10.15
C GLU A 96 -9.00 -6.84 11.11
N TYR A 97 -8.83 -5.66 11.72
CA TYR A 97 -9.75 -5.20 12.74
C TYR A 97 -11.17 -5.03 12.20
N GLY A 98 -11.31 -4.43 11.02
CA GLY A 98 -12.61 -4.20 10.36
C GLY A 98 -13.28 -5.46 9.81
N THR A 99 -12.58 -6.60 9.77
CA THR A 99 -13.12 -7.89 9.34
C THR A 99 -13.29 -8.82 10.54
N PHE A 100 -12.23 -9.49 10.97
CA PHE A 100 -12.28 -10.56 11.97
C PHE A 100 -12.62 -10.04 13.35
N SER A 101 -11.86 -9.07 13.86
CA SER A 101 -12.10 -8.53 15.20
C SER A 101 -13.50 -7.91 15.29
N MET A 102 -13.95 -7.19 14.26
CA MET A 102 -15.29 -6.59 14.25
C MET A 102 -16.41 -7.64 14.15
N ALA A 103 -16.27 -8.67 13.32
CA ALA A 103 -17.23 -9.77 13.27
C ALA A 103 -17.30 -10.51 14.61
N ASN A 104 -16.15 -10.76 15.24
CA ASN A 104 -16.09 -11.37 16.57
C ASN A 104 -16.72 -10.48 17.65
N ASN A 105 -16.52 -9.16 17.58
CA ASN A 105 -17.11 -8.21 18.53
C ASN A 105 -18.65 -8.24 18.46
N ILE A 106 -19.22 -8.33 17.25
CA ILE A 106 -20.66 -8.43 17.05
C ILE A 106 -21.21 -9.74 17.63
N SER A 107 -20.51 -10.86 17.41
CA SER A 107 -20.94 -12.19 17.88
C SER A 107 -20.82 -12.35 19.40
N SER A 108 -19.68 -11.92 19.97
CA SER A 108 -19.35 -12.12 21.38
C SER A 108 -19.87 -11.03 22.33
N LYS A 109 -20.34 -9.88 21.80
CA LYS A 109 -20.67 -8.65 22.56
C LYS A 109 -19.50 -8.12 23.41
N HIS A 110 -18.27 -8.51 23.10
CA HIS A 110 -17.04 -8.02 23.71
C HIS A 110 -16.26 -7.17 22.69
N LEU A 111 -15.63 -6.09 23.12
CA LEU A 111 -14.81 -5.26 22.25
C LEU A 111 -13.35 -5.72 22.31
N ASN A 112 -12.92 -6.43 21.27
CA ASN A 112 -11.51 -6.70 21.04
C ASN A 112 -10.78 -5.41 20.65
N GLU A 113 -9.54 -5.29 21.10
CA GLU A 113 -8.66 -4.17 20.75
C GLU A 113 -7.94 -4.44 19.42
N PRO A 114 -7.62 -3.39 18.63
CA PRO A 114 -6.81 -3.55 17.42
C PRO A 114 -5.44 -4.18 17.72
N GLU A 115 -5.01 -5.13 16.89
CA GLU A 115 -3.71 -5.76 17.04
C GLU A 115 -2.59 -4.88 16.46
N TRP A 116 -2.07 -3.97 17.28
CA TRP A 116 -1.02 -3.02 16.89
C TRP A 116 0.24 -3.68 16.31
N GLY A 117 0.53 -4.94 16.66
CA GLY A 117 1.65 -5.70 16.11
C GLY A 117 1.59 -5.89 14.59
N MET A 118 0.39 -5.89 14.00
CA MET A 118 0.19 -6.03 12.55
C MET A 118 0.79 -4.86 11.77
N ILE A 119 0.86 -3.67 12.36
CA ILE A 119 1.52 -2.52 11.75
C ILE A 119 3.00 -2.82 11.51
N LEU A 120 3.67 -3.49 12.46
CA LEU A 120 5.09 -3.83 12.34
C LEU A 120 5.32 -4.91 11.27
N ILE A 121 4.44 -5.90 11.19
CA ILE A 121 4.53 -6.98 10.20
C ILE A 121 4.49 -6.39 8.79
N MET A 122 3.42 -5.66 8.46
CA MET A 122 3.25 -5.10 7.12
C MET A 122 4.21 -3.94 6.86
N GLY A 123 4.50 -3.13 7.88
CA GLY A 123 5.50 -2.07 7.80
C GLY A 123 6.86 -2.60 7.40
N SER A 124 7.30 -3.73 7.97
CA SER A 124 8.57 -4.38 7.62
C SER A 124 8.61 -4.85 6.17
N ILE A 125 7.54 -5.48 5.68
CA ILE A 125 7.42 -5.93 4.29
C ILE A 125 7.51 -4.73 3.33
N SER A 126 6.80 -3.64 3.65
CA SER A 126 6.84 -2.42 2.86
C SER A 126 8.24 -1.78 2.85
N ILE A 127 8.91 -1.71 4.00
CA ILE A 127 10.26 -1.16 4.13
C ILE A 127 11.23 -1.92 3.22
N ILE A 128 11.17 -3.25 3.20
CA ILE A 128 12.01 -4.08 2.32
C ILE A 128 11.75 -3.73 0.84
N GLY A 129 10.48 -3.63 0.44
CA GLY A 129 10.12 -3.22 -0.92
C GLY A 129 10.65 -1.83 -1.28
N LEU A 130 10.52 -0.86 -0.37
CA LEU A 130 11.06 0.50 -0.55
C LEU A 130 12.58 0.50 -0.71
N PHE A 131 13.30 -0.28 0.11
CA PHE A 131 14.76 -0.40 0.01
C PHE A 131 15.19 -0.96 -1.35
N ILE A 132 14.54 -2.04 -1.81
CA ILE A 132 14.81 -2.62 -3.13
C ILE A 132 14.56 -1.59 -4.23
N GLY A 133 13.43 -0.89 -4.18
CA GLY A 133 13.10 0.16 -5.14
C GLY A 133 14.11 1.31 -5.13
N ASP A 134 14.46 1.83 -3.96
CA ASP A 134 15.43 2.92 -3.79
C ASP A 134 16.82 2.54 -4.31
N PHE A 135 17.22 1.28 -4.11
CA PHE A 135 18.47 0.76 -4.64
C PHE A 135 18.51 0.83 -6.17
N PHE A 136 17.46 0.35 -6.86
CA PHE A 136 17.35 0.47 -8.32
C PHE A 136 17.32 1.92 -8.80
N TYR A 137 16.63 2.82 -8.07
CA TYR A 137 16.61 4.24 -8.38
C TYR A 137 18.03 4.84 -8.37
N ARG A 138 18.82 4.54 -7.32
CA ARG A 138 20.20 5.03 -7.19
C ARG A 138 21.13 4.46 -8.26
N MET A 139 20.98 3.19 -8.62
CA MET A 139 21.79 2.57 -9.67
C MET A 139 21.55 3.24 -11.03
N ARG A 140 20.29 3.43 -11.43
CA ARG A 140 19.94 4.12 -12.69
C ARG A 140 20.56 5.51 -12.75
N ASN A 141 20.39 6.31 -11.70
CA ASN A 141 20.89 7.68 -11.69
C ASN A 141 22.42 7.78 -11.64
N LYS A 142 23.14 6.73 -11.19
CA LYS A 142 24.61 6.70 -11.28
C LYS A 142 25.07 6.46 -12.71
N THR A 143 24.38 5.59 -13.46
CA THR A 143 24.72 5.27 -14.86
C THR A 143 24.49 6.46 -15.79
N ASP A 144 23.45 7.27 -15.55
CA ASP A 144 23.13 8.45 -16.38
C ASP A 144 24.12 9.64 -16.19
N ASN A 145 25.08 9.53 -15.25
CA ASN A 145 26.06 10.57 -14.93
C ASN A 145 27.48 10.27 -15.45
N PHE A 146 27.66 9.24 -16.29
CA PHE A 146 28.89 8.92 -17.01
C PHE A 146 28.69 9.14 -18.52
#